data_AF-A0A094ELK8-F1
#
_entry.id   AF-A0A094ELK8-F1
#
_cell.length_a   1.000
_cell.length_b   1.000
_cell.length_c   1.000
_cell.angle_alpha   90.00
_cell.angle_beta   90.00
_cell.angle_gamma   90.00
#
_symmetry.space_group_name_H-M   'P 1'
#
loop_
_entity.id
_entity.type
_entity.pdbx_description
1 polymer ?
#
loop_
_entity_poly.entity_id
_entity_poly.type
_entity_poly.pdbx_seq_one_letter_code
_entity_poly.pdbx_strand_id
1 'polypeptide(L)'
;MAVLSPATNTAELLQYLPAYKVVICATCRYAIQPNAIERHLKELHKFRRDHRRPFMQYISKLDLNLPDKVREIRNTESPVPLLPVHDGLQCMHEGCMHLCVSAKRMKGHWLSVHGRSGQIDFDWHPVALQTFFRGNLLRYFTNSHGYPATDSTRSNIPINTCDRYTEKLNWNGGEVDDTDPPSISRLLLQSQLDESDSTLLHHYITSTSLSLATDARTKTVWQVTVPHIASQFPFLFHGILACAALHLAYLDPSQGRELMIRGRVHQDRAMPLFRSAIENPNKDNCDAVFAFSHLLVIYSFAAEREDEQLFLVESNTLEVLPSWLYCIRNGCSMLCDVWDQVESGPVGSLVSVWEIPITFSEAEQEPLMDSLLSAIPLQGFEDSWSEDVCEIYRDAATELGVAFSCTQDSSVSFTAWDALRIWPMRISEAYLNLLSQRHPGALILVAHYCILLQRLDSHWYFEGRAKRLLFAVMSCLDRRWHHIVKWPFGEIEDMSFISPKT
;
A
#
# COMPACT_ATOMS: atom_id res chain seq x y z
N MET A 1 14.73 -16.36 -13.48
CA MET A 1 14.97 -17.31 -12.37
C MET A 1 14.58 -18.71 -12.83
N ALA A 2 15.29 -19.74 -12.36
CA ALA A 2 15.11 -21.13 -12.79
C ALA A 2 13.65 -21.58 -12.63
N VAL A 3 13.06 -22.09 -13.71
CA VAL A 3 11.74 -22.73 -13.72
C VAL A 3 11.85 -24.00 -12.86
N LEU A 4 11.35 -23.94 -11.63
CA LEU A 4 11.36 -25.09 -10.73
C LEU A 4 10.28 -26.10 -11.17
N SER A 5 10.73 -27.34 -11.36
CA SER A 5 9.96 -28.52 -11.80
C SER A 5 8.82 -28.87 -10.81
N PRO A 6 7.70 -29.48 -11.24
CA PRO A 6 6.52 -29.76 -10.41
C PRO A 6 6.70 -30.82 -9.31
N ALA A 7 7.91 -31.31 -9.08
CA ALA A 7 8.23 -32.41 -8.18
C ALA A 7 9.04 -31.97 -6.95
N THR A 8 8.92 -30.72 -6.51
CA THR A 8 9.55 -30.27 -5.27
C THR A 8 8.89 -30.98 -4.09
N ASN A 9 9.68 -31.71 -3.32
CA ASN A 9 9.20 -32.41 -2.13
C ASN A 9 8.61 -31.38 -1.15
N THR A 10 7.47 -31.66 -0.52
CA THR A 10 6.76 -30.67 0.33
C THR A 10 7.65 -30.12 1.44
N ALA A 11 8.58 -30.95 1.95
CA ALA A 11 9.56 -30.61 2.97
C ALA A 11 10.75 -29.77 2.46
N GLU A 12 10.99 -29.70 1.15
CA GLU A 12 12.08 -28.88 0.58
C GLU A 12 11.66 -27.41 0.51
N LEU A 13 10.42 -27.13 0.11
CA LEU A 13 9.89 -25.78 -0.02
C LEU A 13 9.44 -25.21 1.33
N LEU A 14 8.68 -25.98 2.12
CA LEU A 14 8.15 -25.57 3.42
C LEU A 14 8.89 -26.31 4.53
N GLN A 15 9.81 -25.62 5.20
CA GLN A 15 10.65 -26.20 6.24
C GLN A 15 10.11 -25.82 7.61
N TYR A 16 9.71 -26.83 8.38
CA TYR A 16 9.29 -26.67 9.76
C TYR A 16 10.49 -26.53 10.69
N LEU A 17 10.49 -25.48 11.53
CA LEU A 17 11.44 -25.29 12.61
C LEU A 17 10.77 -25.60 13.96
N PRO A 18 11.01 -26.80 14.55
CA PRO A 18 10.31 -27.23 15.77
C PRO A 18 10.57 -26.34 16.99
N ALA A 19 11.78 -25.81 17.12
CA ALA A 19 12.15 -24.93 18.23
C ALA A 19 11.28 -23.66 18.31
N TYR A 20 10.87 -23.17 17.14
CA TYR A 20 10.10 -21.94 16.99
C TYR A 20 8.61 -22.21 16.69
N LYS A 21 8.27 -23.46 16.37
CA LYS A 21 6.96 -23.88 15.87
C LYS A 21 6.49 -23.03 14.67
N VAL A 22 7.38 -22.79 13.72
CA VAL A 22 7.09 -22.03 12.50
C VAL A 22 7.45 -22.83 11.26
N VAL A 23 6.81 -22.50 10.14
CA VAL A 23 7.22 -22.99 8.82
C VAL A 23 7.82 -21.84 8.03
N ILE A 24 9.05 -22.03 7.55
CA ILE A 24 9.74 -21.11 6.67
C ILE A 24 9.61 -21.60 5.23
N CYS A 25 9.26 -20.70 4.32
CA CYS A 25 9.43 -20.98 2.90
C CYS A 25 10.89 -20.81 2.51
N ALA A 26 11.53 -21.86 2.03
CA ALA A 26 12.94 -21.87 1.65
C ALA A 26 13.26 -20.89 0.50
N THR A 27 12.29 -20.66 -0.40
CA THR A 27 12.44 -19.71 -1.51
C THR A 27 12.26 -18.26 -1.04
N CYS A 28 11.21 -17.98 -0.28
CA CYS A 28 10.89 -16.62 0.15
C CYS A 28 11.70 -16.16 1.38
N ARG A 29 12.29 -17.11 2.12
CA ARG A 29 13.15 -16.88 3.28
C ARG A 29 12.48 -16.08 4.39
N TYR A 30 11.22 -16.39 4.69
CA TYR A 30 10.48 -15.88 5.85
C TYR A 30 9.46 -16.93 6.32
N ALA A 31 9.03 -16.80 7.58
CA ALA A 31 8.03 -17.66 8.21
C ALA A 31 6.62 -17.29 7.76
N ILE A 32 5.80 -18.30 7.45
CA ILE A 32 4.44 -18.11 6.97
C ILE A 32 3.46 -18.46 8.08
N GLN A 33 2.44 -17.63 8.25
CA GLN A 33 1.37 -17.90 9.21
C GLN A 33 0.53 -19.10 8.78
N PRO A 34 0.03 -19.94 9.71
CA PRO A 34 -0.74 -21.14 9.38
C PRO A 34 -1.93 -20.88 8.44
N ASN A 35 -2.70 -19.82 8.70
CA ASN A 35 -3.86 -19.40 7.89
C ASN A 35 -3.47 -18.79 6.52
N ALA A 36 -2.21 -18.38 6.34
CA ALA A 36 -1.74 -17.73 5.13
C ALA A 36 -1.00 -18.68 4.18
N ILE A 37 -0.74 -19.93 4.57
CA ILE A 37 0.06 -20.87 3.77
C ILE A 37 -0.63 -21.21 2.43
N GLU A 38 -1.94 -21.46 2.43
CA GLU A 38 -2.63 -21.76 1.17
C GLU A 38 -2.56 -20.57 0.20
N ARG A 39 -2.79 -19.36 0.72
CA ARG A 39 -2.68 -18.11 -0.03
C ARG A 39 -1.26 -17.89 -0.54
N HIS A 40 -0.25 -18.06 0.30
CA HIS A 40 1.17 -17.95 -0.05
C HIS A 40 1.54 -18.88 -1.22
N LEU A 41 1.14 -20.15 -1.16
CA LEU A 41 1.39 -21.12 -2.23
C LEU A 41 0.66 -20.77 -3.54
N LYS A 42 -0.55 -20.22 -3.44
CA LYS A 42 -1.33 -19.76 -4.61
C LYS A 42 -0.71 -18.51 -5.25
N GLU A 43 -0.37 -17.50 -4.45
CA GLU A 43 -0.07 -16.17 -4.95
C GLU A 43 1.40 -16.00 -5.30
N LEU A 44 2.32 -16.52 -4.47
CA LEU A 44 3.77 -16.37 -4.67
C LEU A 44 4.38 -17.54 -5.43
N HIS A 45 3.87 -18.75 -5.24
CA HIS A 45 4.36 -19.96 -5.95
C HIS A 45 3.47 -20.43 -7.11
N LYS A 46 2.34 -19.77 -7.34
CA LYS A 46 1.39 -20.07 -8.44
C LYS A 46 0.92 -21.53 -8.48
N PHE A 47 0.88 -22.22 -7.33
CA PHE A 47 0.40 -23.59 -7.27
C PHE A 47 -1.11 -23.68 -7.49
N ARG A 48 -1.48 -24.51 -8.48
CA ARG A 48 -2.86 -24.93 -8.75
C ARG A 48 -3.43 -25.70 -7.56
N ARG A 49 -4.75 -25.65 -7.38
CA ARG A 49 -5.48 -26.21 -6.24
C ARG A 49 -5.09 -27.65 -5.91
N ASP A 50 -4.92 -28.50 -6.92
CA ASP A 50 -4.61 -29.92 -6.74
C ASP A 50 -3.19 -30.15 -6.21
N HIS A 51 -2.23 -29.30 -6.59
CA HIS A 51 -0.85 -29.36 -6.12
C HIS A 51 -0.66 -28.75 -4.71
N ARG A 52 -1.65 -28.04 -4.15
CA ARG A 52 -1.59 -27.50 -2.78
C ARG A 52 -1.99 -28.52 -1.71
N ARG A 53 -2.78 -29.55 -2.07
CA ARG A 53 -3.29 -30.55 -1.11
C ARG A 53 -2.18 -31.24 -0.31
N PRO A 54 -1.06 -31.69 -0.91
CA PRO A 54 0.03 -32.32 -0.16
C PRO A 54 0.67 -31.38 0.86
N PHE A 55 0.83 -30.10 0.54
CA PHE A 55 1.35 -29.10 1.47
C PHE A 55 0.39 -28.90 2.64
N MET A 56 -0.91 -28.73 2.39
CA MET A 56 -1.90 -28.55 3.46
C MET A 56 -1.98 -29.78 4.38
N GLN A 57 -1.85 -31.00 3.83
CA GLN A 57 -1.79 -32.24 4.61
C GLN A 57 -0.49 -32.38 5.44
N TYR A 58 0.62 -31.83 4.95
CA TYR A 58 1.87 -31.77 5.72
C TYR A 58 1.73 -30.77 6.87
N ILE A 59 1.25 -29.56 6.58
CA ILE A 59 1.06 -28.48 7.56
C ILE A 59 0.07 -28.85 8.65
N SER A 60 -1.04 -29.54 8.32
CA SER A 60 -2.05 -29.96 9.31
C SER A 60 -1.52 -30.92 10.38
N LYS A 61 -0.35 -31.54 10.15
CA LYS A 61 0.32 -32.43 11.10
C LYS A 61 1.31 -31.70 12.01
N LEU A 62 1.58 -30.43 11.75
CA LEU A 62 2.56 -29.63 12.49
C LEU A 62 1.87 -28.81 13.58
N ASP A 63 2.57 -28.65 14.70
CA ASP A 63 2.18 -27.75 15.77
C ASP A 63 2.77 -26.36 15.47
N LEU A 64 1.95 -25.42 15.03
CA LEU A 64 2.39 -24.08 14.60
C LEU A 64 1.90 -22.98 15.54
N ASN A 65 2.82 -22.09 15.92
CA ASN A 65 2.51 -20.92 16.71
C ASN A 65 1.97 -19.77 15.86
N LEU A 66 1.09 -18.97 16.46
CA LEU A 66 0.73 -17.65 15.94
C LEU A 66 1.91 -16.67 16.11
N PRO A 67 2.00 -15.62 15.27
CA PRO A 67 3.12 -14.69 15.27
C PRO A 67 3.51 -14.13 16.65
N ASP A 68 2.53 -13.82 17.50
CA ASP A 68 2.78 -13.26 18.82
C ASP A 68 3.47 -14.26 19.75
N LYS A 69 3.09 -15.54 19.70
CA LYS A 69 3.69 -16.60 20.51
C LYS A 69 5.12 -16.93 20.07
N VAL A 70 5.44 -16.80 18.79
CA VAL A 70 6.81 -16.98 18.27
C VAL A 70 7.76 -15.94 18.87
N ARG A 71 7.26 -14.73 19.18
CA ARG A 71 8.07 -13.63 19.74
C ARG A 71 8.55 -13.89 21.16
N GLU A 72 7.83 -14.69 21.94
CA GLU A 72 8.13 -14.98 23.35
C GLU A 72 9.19 -16.09 23.52
N ILE A 73 9.41 -16.92 22.50
CA ILE A 73 10.23 -18.15 22.57
C ILE A 73 11.75 -17.87 22.43
N ARG A 74 12.19 -16.61 22.49
CA ARG A 74 13.59 -16.19 22.28
C ARG A 74 14.54 -16.92 23.24
N ASN A 75 15.17 -18.02 22.81
CA ASN A 75 16.42 -18.62 23.33
C ASN A 75 16.78 -20.00 22.72
N THR A 76 16.68 -20.20 21.41
CA THR A 76 17.03 -21.51 20.82
C THR A 76 17.75 -21.39 19.47
N GLU A 77 19.07 -21.21 19.53
CA GLU A 77 20.02 -21.19 18.39
C GLU A 77 20.01 -19.92 17.52
N SER A 78 21.22 -19.41 17.25
CA SER A 78 21.48 -18.20 16.46
C SER A 78 22.65 -18.43 15.50
N PRO A 79 22.57 -18.02 14.22
CA PRO A 79 21.40 -17.45 13.55
C PRO A 79 20.32 -18.50 13.27
N VAL A 80 19.07 -18.07 13.22
CA VAL A 80 17.93 -18.93 12.86
C VAL A 80 18.13 -19.40 11.41
N PRO A 81 18.14 -20.72 11.14
CA PRO A 81 18.32 -21.25 9.79
C PRO A 81 17.28 -20.70 8.79
N LEU A 82 17.69 -20.57 7.52
CA LEU A 82 16.87 -20.13 6.36
C LEU A 82 16.37 -18.68 6.39
N LEU A 83 16.48 -17.97 7.52
CA LEU A 83 16.18 -16.55 7.59
C LEU A 83 17.38 -15.71 7.18
N PRO A 84 17.19 -14.62 6.42
CA PRO A 84 18.26 -13.69 6.09
C PRO A 84 18.78 -13.01 7.36
N VAL A 85 20.09 -12.80 7.39
CA VAL A 85 20.75 -11.95 8.39
C VAL A 85 20.95 -10.58 7.75
N HIS A 86 20.52 -9.54 8.47
CA HIS A 86 20.60 -8.16 8.05
C HIS A 86 21.60 -7.40 8.92
N ASP A 87 22.36 -6.48 8.31
CA ASP A 87 23.15 -5.52 9.06
C ASP A 87 22.21 -4.46 9.64
N GLY A 88 22.09 -4.43 10.97
CA GLY A 88 21.23 -3.50 11.67
C GLY A 88 21.91 -2.79 12.81
N LEU A 89 21.11 -2.03 13.56
CA LEU A 89 21.54 -1.11 14.60
C LEU A 89 20.71 -1.35 15.85
N GLN A 90 21.37 -1.40 17.00
CA GLN A 90 20.76 -1.48 18.32
C GLN A 90 20.96 -0.18 19.07
N CYS A 91 19.88 0.33 19.69
CA CYS A 91 19.95 1.53 20.51
C CYS A 91 20.83 1.30 21.75
N MET A 92 21.70 2.25 22.07
CA MET A 92 22.59 2.20 23.24
C MET A 92 22.06 2.95 24.47
N HIS A 93 20.85 3.52 24.39
CA HIS A 93 20.24 4.16 25.55
C HIS A 93 19.91 3.13 26.64
N GLU A 94 20.20 3.46 27.90
CA GLU A 94 20.05 2.54 29.03
C GLU A 94 18.61 2.00 29.12
N GLY A 95 18.47 0.66 29.12
CA GLY A 95 17.17 -0.02 29.15
C GLY A 95 16.40 -0.04 27.81
N CYS A 96 16.92 0.55 26.74
CA CYS A 96 16.25 0.56 25.43
C CYS A 96 16.64 -0.66 24.59
N MET A 97 15.64 -1.46 24.19
CA MET A 97 15.84 -2.67 23.37
C MET A 97 15.48 -2.46 21.89
N HIS A 98 15.49 -1.21 21.42
CA HIS A 98 15.09 -0.89 20.06
C HIS A 98 16.13 -1.36 19.02
N LEU A 99 15.64 -2.02 17.97
CA LEU A 99 16.44 -2.56 16.86
C LEU A 99 15.86 -2.06 15.54
N CYS A 100 16.72 -1.60 14.63
CA CYS A 100 16.31 -1.21 13.29
C CYS A 100 17.43 -1.41 12.27
N VAL A 101 17.12 -1.33 10.99
CA VAL A 101 18.10 -1.57 9.91
C VAL A 101 18.75 -0.30 9.35
N SER A 102 18.38 0.89 9.84
CA SER A 102 18.91 2.14 9.28
C SER A 102 19.15 3.23 10.31
N ALA A 103 20.23 3.99 10.12
CA ALA A 103 20.59 5.10 11.00
C ALA A 103 19.52 6.20 11.01
N LYS A 104 18.80 6.39 9.90
CA LYS A 104 17.67 7.33 9.82
C LYS A 104 16.55 6.93 10.79
N ARG A 105 16.15 5.65 10.81
CA ARG A 105 15.15 5.14 11.75
C ARG A 105 15.64 5.26 13.19
N MET A 106 16.92 4.98 13.44
CA MET A 106 17.50 5.13 14.77
C MET A 106 17.50 6.58 15.27
N LYS A 107 17.83 7.55 14.40
CA LYS A 107 17.73 8.98 14.74
C LYS A 107 16.30 9.41 15.07
N GLY A 108 15.32 8.93 14.29
CA GLY A 108 13.90 9.18 14.56
C GLY A 108 13.43 8.55 15.88
N HIS A 109 13.86 7.33 16.16
CA HIS A 109 13.63 6.66 17.45
C HIS A 109 14.22 7.47 18.62
N TRP A 110 15.47 7.92 18.49
CA TRP A 110 16.11 8.75 19.52
C TRP A 110 15.39 10.07 19.76
N LEU A 111 14.94 10.74 18.69
CA LEU A 111 14.19 11.98 18.83
C LEU A 111 12.84 11.78 19.53
N SER A 112 12.12 10.72 19.15
CA SER A 112 10.77 10.43 19.66
C SER A 112 10.75 9.82 21.06
N VAL A 113 11.70 8.92 21.37
CA VAL A 113 11.71 8.14 22.62
C VAL A 113 12.70 8.72 23.64
N HIS A 114 13.81 9.28 23.18
CA HIS A 114 14.87 9.82 24.05
C HIS A 114 14.94 11.36 24.02
N GLY A 115 14.06 12.04 23.28
CA GLY A 115 13.91 13.49 23.29
C GLY A 115 15.06 14.28 22.65
N ARG A 116 16.03 13.60 22.01
CA ARG A 116 17.13 14.25 21.30
C ARG A 116 17.49 13.49 20.03
N SER A 117 18.01 14.18 19.02
CA SER A 117 18.55 13.49 17.83
C SER A 117 19.75 12.64 18.24
N GLY A 118 19.77 11.39 17.79
CA GLY A 118 20.88 10.49 18.04
C GLY A 118 22.13 10.83 17.19
N GLN A 119 23.30 10.65 17.79
CA GLN A 119 24.62 10.87 17.24
C GLN A 119 25.16 9.59 16.61
N ILE A 120 25.73 9.73 15.42
CA ILE A 120 26.34 8.62 14.68
C ILE A 120 27.51 8.07 15.51
N ASP A 121 27.63 6.74 15.59
CA ASP A 121 28.68 5.96 16.26
C ASP A 121 28.68 5.96 17.80
N PHE A 122 27.82 6.75 18.47
CA PHE A 122 27.73 6.77 19.94
C PHE A 122 26.41 6.23 20.48
N ASP A 123 25.31 6.53 19.80
CA ASP A 123 23.95 6.30 20.32
C ASP A 123 23.35 4.96 19.89
N TRP A 124 24.07 4.22 19.05
CA TRP A 124 23.73 2.87 18.61
C TRP A 124 24.98 2.11 18.18
N HIS A 125 24.92 0.78 18.24
CA HIS A 125 25.98 -0.07 17.70
C HIS A 125 25.43 -1.01 16.61
N PRO A 126 26.28 -1.42 15.65
CA PRO A 126 25.92 -2.43 14.67
C PRO A 126 25.60 -3.78 15.32
N VAL A 127 24.57 -4.45 14.82
CA VAL A 127 24.17 -5.80 15.21
C VAL A 127 23.61 -6.58 14.03
N ALA A 128 23.83 -7.89 14.03
CA ALA A 128 23.15 -8.78 13.10
C ALA A 128 21.67 -8.94 13.52
N LEU A 129 20.76 -8.63 12.60
CA LEU A 129 19.32 -8.74 12.81
C LEU A 129 18.72 -9.86 11.97
N GLN A 130 17.73 -10.55 12.53
CA GLN A 130 16.84 -11.45 11.80
C GLN A 130 15.38 -11.11 12.10
N THR A 131 14.47 -11.57 11.24
CA THR A 131 13.03 -11.47 11.46
C THR A 131 12.31 -12.68 10.90
N PHE A 132 11.30 -13.17 11.62
CA PHE A 132 10.48 -14.29 11.17
C PHE A 132 9.45 -13.85 10.12
N PHE A 133 8.83 -12.68 10.30
CA PHE A 133 7.69 -12.24 9.50
C PHE A 133 7.98 -10.89 8.81
N ARG A 134 7.24 -10.59 7.73
CA ARG A 134 7.36 -9.34 6.97
C ARG A 134 6.09 -8.48 7.05
N GLY A 135 6.14 -7.27 6.50
CA GLY A 135 5.02 -6.32 6.50
C GLY A 135 4.65 -5.85 7.89
N ASN A 136 3.35 -5.79 8.20
CA ASN A 136 2.84 -5.31 9.50
C ASN A 136 3.29 -6.15 10.71
N LEU A 137 3.83 -7.35 10.49
CA LEU A 137 4.34 -8.23 11.54
C LEU A 137 5.87 -8.20 11.66
N LEU A 138 6.54 -7.33 10.89
CA LEU A 138 7.99 -7.19 10.90
C LEU A 138 8.47 -6.74 12.27
N ARG A 139 9.33 -7.56 12.87
CA ARG A 139 9.98 -7.28 14.16
C ARG A 139 11.37 -7.88 14.13
N TYR A 140 12.38 -7.04 14.31
CA TYR A 140 13.76 -7.48 14.37
C TYR A 140 14.09 -8.09 15.73
N PHE A 141 15.00 -9.06 15.72
CA PHE A 141 15.66 -9.57 16.90
C PHE A 141 17.15 -9.73 16.62
N THR A 142 17.94 -9.57 17.68
CA THR A 142 19.38 -9.86 17.72
C THR A 142 19.62 -10.78 18.91
N ASN A 143 20.60 -11.67 18.79
CA ASN A 143 21.00 -12.59 19.85
C ASN A 143 22.34 -12.21 20.47
N SER A 144 22.82 -10.98 20.24
CA SER A 144 24.01 -10.45 20.91
C SER A 144 23.74 -10.25 22.40
N HIS A 145 24.04 -11.25 23.23
CA HIS A 145 24.16 -11.06 24.67
C HIS A 145 25.37 -10.17 24.96
N GLY A 146 25.11 -8.96 25.47
CA GLY A 146 26.16 -8.03 25.88
C GLY A 146 25.58 -6.80 26.56
N TYR A 147 25.04 -6.96 27.76
CA TYR A 147 24.95 -5.83 28.70
C TYR A 147 26.39 -5.45 29.09
N PRO A 148 26.80 -4.17 29.03
CA PRO A 148 28.06 -3.76 29.64
C PRO A 148 27.84 -3.69 31.15
N ALA A 149 28.13 -4.79 31.85
CA ALA A 149 28.48 -4.71 33.26
C ALA A 149 29.85 -4.04 33.36
N THR A 150 29.92 -3.01 34.19
CA THR A 150 31.11 -2.41 34.75
C THR A 150 32.18 -3.46 35.06
N ASP A 151 33.34 -3.45 34.40
CA ASP A 151 34.59 -3.28 35.13
C ASP A 151 35.81 -3.00 34.25
N SER A 152 36.67 -2.21 34.85
CA SER A 152 37.98 -1.79 34.40
C SER A 152 38.95 -2.98 34.18
N THR A 153 39.62 -3.03 33.02
CA THR A 153 41.07 -3.34 32.94
C THR A 153 41.58 -3.16 31.51
N ARG A 154 42.50 -2.20 31.37
CA ARG A 154 43.41 -2.04 30.22
C ARG A 154 44.16 -3.35 29.96
N SER A 155 44.25 -3.76 28.70
CA SER A 155 45.45 -4.42 28.16
C SER A 155 45.53 -4.20 26.65
N ASN A 156 46.53 -3.40 26.27
CA ASN A 156 46.98 -3.12 24.90
C ASN A 156 47.57 -4.39 24.25
N ILE A 157 47.19 -4.71 23.00
CA ILE A 157 48.09 -5.23 21.94
C ILE A 157 47.53 -4.77 20.56
N PRO A 158 48.37 -4.38 19.57
CA PRO A 158 48.00 -3.48 18.48
C PRO A 158 47.69 -4.12 17.11
N ILE A 159 46.82 -3.43 16.37
CA ILE A 159 46.79 -3.13 14.92
C ILE A 159 47.19 -4.25 13.94
N ASN A 160 46.22 -4.68 13.12
CA ASN A 160 46.43 -4.64 11.66
C ASN A 160 45.14 -4.36 10.88
N THR A 161 45.30 -3.40 9.99
CA THR A 161 44.38 -2.73 9.07
C THR A 161 43.55 -3.67 8.19
N CYS A 162 42.28 -3.31 8.00
CA CYS A 162 41.58 -3.55 6.74
C CYS A 162 40.80 -2.28 6.37
N ASP A 163 41.49 -1.42 5.63
CA ASP A 163 40.94 -0.32 4.87
C ASP A 163 39.83 -0.84 3.94
N ARG A 164 38.57 -0.51 4.23
CA ARG A 164 37.48 -0.56 3.24
C ARG A 164 36.23 0.27 3.58
N TYR A 165 36.32 1.15 4.56
CA TYR A 165 35.21 2.03 4.96
C TYR A 165 35.66 3.50 5.01
N THR A 166 36.18 4.00 3.90
CA THR A 166 36.45 5.44 3.72
C THR A 166 36.40 5.81 2.24
N GLU A 167 35.31 5.47 1.56
CA GLU A 167 34.99 6.05 0.25
C GLU A 167 33.49 5.82 -0.03
N LYS A 168 32.63 6.66 0.56
CA LYS A 168 31.25 7.00 0.09
C LYS A 168 30.51 7.90 1.08
N LEU A 169 31.19 8.90 1.63
CA LEU A 169 30.57 10.05 2.30
C LEU A 169 31.34 11.30 1.89
N ASN A 170 31.17 11.68 0.63
CA ASN A 170 31.39 13.04 0.15
C ASN A 170 30.42 13.26 -1.00
N TRP A 171 29.15 13.49 -0.68
CA TRP A 171 28.33 14.34 -1.53
C TRP A 171 28.53 15.76 -1.01
N ASN A 172 29.69 16.33 -1.36
CA ASN A 172 29.84 17.77 -1.33
C ASN A 172 28.77 18.34 -2.26
N GLY A 173 28.06 19.35 -1.78
CA GLY A 173 27.17 20.15 -2.61
C GLY A 173 27.93 20.57 -3.86
N GLY A 174 27.55 19.97 -4.99
CA GLY A 174 27.88 20.49 -6.29
C GLY A 174 27.07 21.75 -6.46
N GLU A 175 27.77 22.87 -6.61
CA GLU A 175 27.22 24.09 -7.19
C GLU A 175 26.39 23.71 -8.41
N VAL A 176 25.19 24.29 -8.49
CA VAL A 176 24.35 24.25 -9.68
C VAL A 176 25.13 24.96 -10.78
N ASP A 177 25.73 24.19 -11.67
CA ASP A 177 26.29 24.69 -12.92
C ASP A 177 25.12 25.07 -13.83
N ASP A 178 24.94 26.38 -14.01
CA ASP A 178 23.82 27.04 -14.67
C ASP A 178 23.90 26.93 -16.23
N THR A 179 24.48 25.84 -16.76
CA THR A 179 24.78 25.73 -18.20
C THR A 179 24.29 24.45 -18.90
N ASP A 180 23.57 23.56 -18.22
CA ASP A 180 22.81 22.49 -18.90
C ASP A 180 21.37 22.95 -19.18
N PRO A 181 20.86 22.83 -20.42
CA PRO A 181 19.47 23.18 -20.71
C PRO A 181 18.52 22.32 -19.86
N PRO A 182 17.40 22.88 -19.36
CA PRO A 182 16.54 22.18 -18.41
C PRO A 182 16.11 20.83 -18.97
N SER A 183 16.07 19.82 -18.10
CA SER A 183 15.78 18.40 -18.40
C SER A 183 14.46 18.17 -19.17
N ILE A 184 13.59 19.19 -19.21
CA ILE A 184 12.42 19.31 -20.07
C ILE A 184 12.79 19.19 -21.56
N SER A 185 13.95 19.73 -21.97
CA SER A 185 14.45 19.65 -23.33
C SER A 185 14.68 18.22 -23.79
N ARG A 186 15.01 17.29 -22.87
CA ARG A 186 15.16 15.85 -23.17
C ARG A 186 13.82 15.15 -23.34
N LEU A 187 12.82 15.48 -22.52
CA LEU A 187 11.44 15.01 -22.67
C LEU A 187 10.83 15.48 -24.01
N LEU A 188 11.08 16.74 -24.37
CA LEU A 188 10.67 17.35 -25.64
C LEU A 188 11.46 16.80 -26.85
N LEU A 189 12.73 16.40 -26.69
CA LEU A 189 13.54 15.83 -27.80
C LEU A 189 13.27 14.35 -28.06
N GLN A 190 12.91 13.55 -27.04
CA GLN A 190 12.80 12.09 -27.15
C GLN A 190 11.44 11.60 -27.67
N SER A 191 10.45 12.47 -27.73
CA SER A 191 9.13 12.16 -28.28
C SER A 191 8.80 13.23 -29.32
N GLN A 192 8.46 12.83 -30.55
CA GLN A 192 7.81 13.74 -31.50
C GLN A 192 6.41 14.04 -30.98
N LEU A 193 6.33 14.84 -29.90
CA LEU A 193 5.07 15.29 -29.34
C LEU A 193 4.45 16.22 -30.36
N ASP A 194 3.17 16.03 -30.62
CA ASP A 194 2.42 17.07 -31.28
C ASP A 194 2.20 18.26 -30.34
N GLU A 195 1.68 19.34 -30.89
CA GLU A 195 1.43 20.59 -30.16
C GLU A 195 0.50 20.38 -28.96
N SER A 196 -0.44 19.44 -29.09
CA SER A 196 -1.41 19.11 -28.04
C SER A 196 -0.73 18.36 -26.88
N ASP A 197 0.10 17.36 -27.14
CA ASP A 197 0.82 16.62 -26.09
C ASP A 197 1.85 17.50 -25.38
N SER A 198 2.47 18.44 -26.11
CA SER A 198 3.37 19.46 -25.53
C SER A 198 2.61 20.39 -24.57
N THR A 199 1.39 20.78 -24.93
CA THR A 199 0.51 21.60 -24.08
C THR A 199 0.08 20.82 -22.83
N LEU A 200 -0.27 19.55 -22.97
CA LEU A 200 -0.61 18.67 -21.85
C LEU A 200 0.56 18.46 -20.90
N LEU A 201 1.78 18.24 -21.41
CA LEU A 201 2.98 18.11 -20.60
C LEU A 201 3.28 19.41 -19.84
N HIS A 202 3.15 20.56 -20.51
CA HIS A 202 3.30 21.86 -19.85
C HIS A 202 2.26 22.03 -18.74
N HIS A 203 0.99 21.75 -19.02
CA HIS A 203 -0.10 21.80 -18.03
C HIS A 203 0.12 20.83 -16.86
N TYR A 204 0.73 19.67 -17.11
CA TYR A 204 1.11 18.76 -16.04
C TYR A 204 2.09 19.42 -15.07
N ILE A 205 3.21 19.92 -15.59
CA ILE A 205 4.32 20.46 -14.80
C ILE A 205 3.90 21.72 -14.02
N THR A 206 3.06 22.56 -14.62
CA THR A 206 2.70 23.86 -14.03
C THR A 206 1.44 23.82 -13.17
N SER A 207 0.53 22.86 -13.38
CA SER A 207 -0.78 22.84 -12.71
C SER A 207 -1.14 21.46 -12.17
N THR A 208 -1.16 20.43 -13.00
CA THR A 208 -1.66 19.10 -12.58
C THR A 208 -0.83 18.53 -11.44
N SER A 209 0.50 18.55 -11.53
CA SER A 209 1.39 18.03 -10.50
C SER A 209 1.20 18.70 -9.13
N LEU A 210 0.82 19.99 -9.13
CA LEU A 210 0.53 20.74 -7.92
C LEU A 210 -0.79 20.30 -7.30
N SER A 211 -1.80 20.00 -8.12
CA SER A 211 -3.09 19.48 -7.66
C SER A 211 -3.01 18.07 -7.04
N LEU A 212 -1.97 17.30 -7.39
CA LEU A 212 -1.75 15.94 -6.86
C LEU A 212 -0.92 15.93 -5.57
N ALA A 213 -0.27 17.04 -5.24
CA ALA A 213 0.62 17.14 -4.09
C ALA A 213 -0.16 17.39 -2.81
N THR A 214 0.23 16.70 -1.75
CA THR A 214 -0.36 16.81 -0.40
C THR A 214 0.54 17.58 0.56
N ASP A 215 1.85 17.57 0.34
CA ASP A 215 2.84 18.29 1.12
C ASP A 215 4.00 18.78 0.24
N ALA A 216 4.93 19.54 0.82
CA ALA A 216 6.08 20.08 0.08
C ALA A 216 6.99 18.98 -0.50
N ARG A 217 7.04 17.79 0.09
CA ARG A 217 7.87 16.68 -0.38
C ARG A 217 7.21 15.99 -1.56
N THR A 218 5.92 15.70 -1.47
CA THR A 218 5.15 15.09 -2.57
C THR A 218 5.02 16.05 -3.76
N LYS A 219 5.00 17.37 -3.51
CA LYS A 219 5.08 18.41 -4.57
C LYS A 219 6.32 18.24 -5.44
N THR A 220 7.51 18.14 -4.84
CA THR A 220 8.76 17.95 -5.59
C THR A 220 8.73 16.64 -6.38
N VAL A 221 8.18 15.57 -5.78
CA VAL A 221 8.06 14.29 -6.47
C VAL A 221 7.17 14.38 -7.70
N TRP A 222 5.97 14.92 -7.58
CA TRP A 222 5.05 15.04 -8.71
C TRP A 222 5.53 16.02 -9.78
N GLN A 223 6.13 17.13 -9.39
CA GLN A 223 6.50 18.19 -10.34
C GLN A 223 7.82 17.94 -11.06
N VAL A 224 8.78 17.26 -10.42
CA VAL A 224 10.15 17.10 -10.95
C VAL A 224 10.52 15.63 -11.11
N THR A 225 10.42 14.85 -10.03
CA THR A 225 10.92 13.46 -10.01
C THR A 225 10.14 12.55 -10.96
N VAL A 226 8.80 12.59 -10.92
CA VAL A 226 7.93 11.74 -11.74
C VAL A 226 8.11 12.04 -13.24
N PRO A 227 8.12 13.29 -13.71
CA PRO A 227 8.50 13.62 -15.09
C PRO A 227 9.89 13.14 -15.48
N HIS A 228 10.87 13.24 -14.57
CA HIS A 228 12.22 12.75 -14.83
C HIS A 228 12.24 11.23 -15.05
N ILE A 229 11.57 10.46 -14.19
CA ILE A 229 11.41 9.01 -14.37
C ILE A 229 10.66 8.73 -15.68
N ALA A 230 9.61 9.48 -15.98
CA ALA A 230 8.79 9.30 -17.18
C ALA A 230 9.58 9.43 -18.49
N SER A 231 10.68 10.21 -18.50
CA SER A 231 11.57 10.30 -19.67
C SER A 231 12.16 8.96 -20.10
N GLN A 232 12.26 7.99 -19.19
CA GLN A 232 12.80 6.66 -19.44
C GLN A 232 11.71 5.58 -19.58
N PHE A 233 10.48 5.89 -19.16
CA PHE A 233 9.39 4.92 -19.06
C PHE A 233 8.14 5.43 -19.79
N PRO A 234 7.90 5.01 -21.04
CA PRO A 234 6.81 5.54 -21.87
C PRO A 234 5.40 5.33 -21.28
N PHE A 235 5.17 4.27 -20.51
CA PHE A 235 3.89 4.08 -19.82
C PHE A 235 3.63 5.17 -18.79
N LEU A 236 4.66 5.58 -18.03
CA LEU A 236 4.54 6.64 -17.04
C LEU A 236 4.32 8.00 -17.72
N PHE A 237 5.03 8.23 -18.82
CA PHE A 237 4.83 9.44 -19.64
C PHE A 237 3.40 9.55 -20.16
N HIS A 238 2.84 8.48 -20.70
CA HIS A 238 1.44 8.47 -21.13
C HIS A 238 0.47 8.64 -19.94
N GLY A 239 0.75 8.08 -18.77
CA GLY A 239 -0.05 8.33 -17.55
C GLY A 239 -0.05 9.80 -17.13
N ILE A 240 1.09 10.48 -17.23
CA ILE A 240 1.23 11.93 -16.99
C ILE A 240 0.30 12.73 -17.92
N LEU A 241 0.36 12.45 -19.23
CA LEU A 241 -0.45 13.15 -20.23
C LEU A 241 -1.94 12.84 -20.05
N ALA A 242 -2.29 11.60 -19.71
CA ALA A 242 -3.66 11.19 -19.46
C ALA A 242 -4.27 11.98 -18.29
N CYS A 243 -3.58 12.05 -17.15
CA CYS A 243 -4.05 12.84 -16.00
C CYS A 243 -4.12 14.34 -16.31
N ALA A 244 -3.14 14.88 -17.03
CA ALA A 244 -3.14 16.30 -17.42
C ALA A 244 -4.31 16.65 -18.33
N ALA A 245 -4.66 15.77 -19.28
CA ALA A 245 -5.80 15.96 -20.15
C ALA A 245 -7.12 16.01 -19.36
N LEU A 246 -7.30 15.10 -18.39
CA LEU A 246 -8.50 15.09 -17.55
C LEU A 246 -8.58 16.29 -16.60
N HIS A 247 -7.45 16.73 -16.06
CA HIS A 247 -7.41 17.94 -15.22
C HIS A 247 -7.73 19.20 -16.05
N LEU A 248 -7.19 19.29 -17.26
CA LEU A 248 -7.51 20.41 -18.15
C LEU A 248 -8.97 20.35 -18.61
N ALA A 249 -9.53 19.16 -18.87
CA ALA A 249 -10.94 18.97 -19.17
C ALA A 249 -11.86 19.39 -18.01
N TYR A 250 -11.36 19.29 -16.78
CA TYR A 250 -12.04 19.78 -15.58
C TYR A 250 -12.05 21.31 -15.52
N LEU A 251 -10.92 21.96 -15.79
CA LEU A 251 -10.79 23.41 -15.72
C LEU A 251 -11.40 24.14 -16.93
N ASP A 252 -11.42 23.51 -18.11
CA ASP A 252 -12.03 24.04 -19.32
C ASP A 252 -13.09 23.06 -19.88
N PRO A 253 -14.33 23.13 -19.38
CA PRO A 253 -15.43 22.30 -19.86
C PRO A 253 -15.75 22.49 -21.35
N SER A 254 -15.35 23.61 -21.96
CA SER A 254 -15.65 23.88 -23.37
C SER A 254 -14.92 22.91 -24.32
N GLN A 255 -13.71 22.51 -23.96
CA GLN A 255 -12.90 21.51 -24.66
C GLN A 255 -12.92 20.14 -23.98
N GLY A 256 -13.75 19.98 -22.93
CA GLY A 256 -13.73 18.81 -22.05
C GLY A 256 -13.85 17.49 -22.79
N ARG A 257 -14.78 17.37 -23.75
CA ARG A 257 -14.98 16.11 -24.50
C ARG A 257 -13.74 15.69 -25.29
N GLU A 258 -13.07 16.62 -25.97
CA GLU A 258 -11.89 16.33 -26.77
C GLU A 258 -10.70 15.93 -25.87
N LEU A 259 -10.50 16.67 -24.78
CA LEU A 259 -9.46 16.38 -23.79
C LEU A 259 -9.68 15.02 -23.09
N MET A 260 -10.92 14.66 -22.77
CA MET A 260 -11.25 13.34 -22.22
C MET A 260 -10.91 12.21 -23.20
N ILE A 261 -11.24 12.37 -24.49
CA ILE A 261 -10.87 11.41 -25.54
C ILE A 261 -9.34 11.29 -25.63
N ARG A 262 -8.64 12.42 -25.59
CA ARG A 262 -7.17 12.43 -25.64
C ARG A 262 -6.53 11.75 -24.43
N GLY A 263 -7.08 11.99 -23.23
CA GLY A 263 -6.68 11.29 -22.01
C GLY A 263 -6.84 9.78 -22.14
N ARG A 264 -7.97 9.32 -22.70
CA ARG A 264 -8.23 7.90 -22.97
C ARG A 264 -7.23 7.29 -23.95
N VAL A 265 -6.88 8.00 -25.03
CA VAL A 265 -5.87 7.54 -26.00
C VAL A 265 -4.52 7.29 -25.32
N HIS A 266 -4.09 8.19 -24.44
CA HIS A 266 -2.85 7.98 -23.69
C HIS A 266 -2.96 6.83 -22.69
N GLN A 267 -4.08 6.70 -21.99
CA GLN A 267 -4.32 5.57 -21.09
C GLN A 267 -4.22 4.23 -21.83
N ASP A 268 -4.87 4.10 -22.98
CA ASP A 268 -4.86 2.89 -23.81
C ASP A 268 -3.44 2.55 -24.31
N ARG A 269 -2.59 3.56 -24.55
CA ARG A 269 -1.16 3.37 -24.89
C ARG A 269 -0.31 2.98 -23.68
N ALA A 270 -0.58 3.56 -22.51
CA ALA A 270 0.16 3.28 -21.29
C ALA A 270 -0.05 1.84 -20.81
N MET A 271 -1.28 1.32 -20.97
CA MET A 271 -1.71 0.13 -20.24
C MET A 271 -0.98 -1.16 -20.64
N PRO A 272 -0.77 -1.48 -21.93
CA PRO A 272 0.02 -2.64 -22.35
C PRO A 272 1.49 -2.56 -21.90
N LEU A 273 2.07 -1.37 -21.95
CA LEU A 273 3.46 -1.12 -21.56
C LEU A 273 3.66 -1.29 -20.05
N PHE A 274 2.72 -0.77 -19.26
CA PHE A 274 2.70 -1.00 -17.82
C PHE A 274 2.53 -2.49 -17.51
N ARG A 275 1.61 -3.19 -18.18
CA ARG A 275 1.42 -4.64 -18.00
C ARG A 275 2.71 -5.44 -18.25
N SER A 276 3.50 -5.07 -19.25
CA SER A 276 4.81 -5.70 -19.47
C SER A 276 5.83 -5.35 -18.38
N ALA A 277 5.86 -4.09 -17.93
CA ALA A 277 6.78 -3.66 -16.88
C ALA A 277 6.54 -4.40 -15.55
N ILE A 278 5.29 -4.72 -15.24
CA ILE A 278 4.92 -5.39 -13.99
C ILE A 278 5.12 -6.92 -13.99
N GLU A 279 5.41 -7.54 -15.14
CA GLU A 279 5.75 -8.97 -15.18
C GLU A 279 7.12 -9.23 -14.55
N ASN A 280 8.02 -8.24 -14.59
CA ASN A 280 9.38 -8.31 -14.04
C ASN A 280 9.75 -7.03 -13.29
N PRO A 281 9.11 -6.75 -12.13
CA PRO A 281 9.47 -5.61 -11.31
C PRO A 281 10.88 -5.81 -10.75
N ASN A 282 11.72 -4.80 -10.91
CA ASN A 282 13.10 -4.79 -10.49
C ASN A 282 13.51 -3.39 -10.02
N LYS A 283 14.75 -3.25 -9.54
CA LYS A 283 15.30 -1.99 -9.04
C LYS A 283 15.27 -0.83 -10.02
N ASP A 284 15.24 -1.10 -11.32
CA ASP A 284 15.33 -0.08 -12.37
C ASP A 284 13.94 0.46 -12.74
N ASN A 285 12.87 -0.35 -12.63
CA ASN A 285 11.51 0.04 -13.02
C ASN A 285 10.52 0.24 -11.85
N CYS A 286 10.90 -0.14 -10.62
CA CYS A 286 9.99 -0.16 -9.48
C CYS A 286 9.39 1.22 -9.15
N ASP A 287 10.20 2.28 -9.20
CA ASP A 287 9.73 3.66 -8.96
C ASP A 287 8.71 4.10 -10.02
N ALA A 288 8.95 3.73 -11.29
CA ALA A 288 8.05 4.06 -12.39
C ALA A 288 6.72 3.32 -12.28
N VAL A 289 6.77 2.02 -11.95
CA VAL A 289 5.58 1.19 -11.70
C VAL A 289 4.76 1.76 -10.54
N PHE A 290 5.43 2.14 -9.44
CA PHE A 290 4.76 2.71 -8.27
C PHE A 290 4.12 4.06 -8.57
N ALA A 291 4.84 4.98 -9.24
CA ALA A 291 4.31 6.28 -9.64
C ALA A 291 3.13 6.16 -10.61
N PHE A 292 3.22 5.27 -11.61
CA PHE A 292 2.13 5.05 -12.55
C PHE A 292 0.89 4.47 -11.85
N SER A 293 1.08 3.57 -10.87
CA SER A 293 -0.04 3.00 -10.11
C SER A 293 -0.85 4.09 -9.38
N HIS A 294 -0.20 5.13 -8.88
CA HIS A 294 -0.88 6.29 -8.29
C HIS A 294 -1.63 7.13 -9.34
N LEU A 295 -0.99 7.40 -10.48
CA LEU A 295 -1.66 8.12 -11.58
C LEU A 295 -2.86 7.35 -12.13
N LEU A 296 -2.80 6.01 -12.17
CA LEU A 296 -3.89 5.16 -12.60
C LEU A 296 -5.14 5.33 -11.72
N VAL A 297 -4.94 5.46 -10.40
CA VAL A 297 -6.03 5.73 -9.45
C VAL A 297 -6.69 7.06 -9.75
N ILE A 298 -5.88 8.12 -9.84
CA ILE A 298 -6.35 9.48 -10.11
C ILE A 298 -7.09 9.50 -11.45
N TYR A 299 -6.52 8.88 -12.48
CA TYR A 299 -7.13 8.76 -13.79
C TYR A 299 -8.48 8.03 -13.72
N SER A 300 -8.57 6.92 -13.00
CA SER A 300 -9.82 6.14 -12.89
C SER A 300 -10.93 6.97 -12.25
N PHE A 301 -10.60 7.68 -11.16
CA PHE A 301 -11.53 8.63 -10.58
C PHE A 301 -11.80 9.82 -11.51
N ALA A 302 -10.85 10.35 -12.26
CA ALA A 302 -11.12 11.49 -13.12
C ALA A 302 -11.92 11.13 -14.40
N ALA A 303 -11.74 9.92 -14.95
CA ALA A 303 -12.27 9.51 -16.25
C ALA A 303 -13.74 9.11 -16.21
N GLU A 304 -14.21 8.51 -15.12
CA GLU A 304 -15.57 7.96 -14.97
C GLU A 304 -16.62 9.06 -14.69
N ARG A 305 -16.55 10.26 -15.30
CA ARG A 305 -17.45 11.38 -14.93
C ARG A 305 -18.92 11.08 -15.23
N GLU A 306 -19.18 10.14 -16.14
CA GLU A 306 -20.53 9.73 -16.57
C GLU A 306 -20.96 8.36 -16.03
N ASP A 307 -20.04 7.51 -15.55
CA ASP A 307 -20.35 6.17 -15.04
C ASP A 307 -20.51 6.17 -13.51
N GLU A 308 -21.71 5.81 -13.03
CA GLU A 308 -22.13 5.84 -11.62
C GLU A 308 -21.54 4.69 -10.76
N GLN A 309 -20.57 3.95 -11.27
CA GLN A 309 -20.34 2.55 -10.91
C GLN A 309 -18.96 2.26 -10.29
N LEU A 310 -18.36 3.20 -9.55
CA LEU A 310 -17.04 3.06 -8.89
C LEU A 310 -16.74 1.67 -8.31
N PHE A 311 -17.72 1.04 -7.66
CA PHE A 311 -17.65 -0.33 -7.11
C PHE A 311 -18.64 -1.32 -7.75
N LEU A 312 -19.60 -0.83 -8.54
CA LEU A 312 -20.75 -1.59 -9.02
C LEU A 312 -20.49 -2.09 -10.44
N VAL A 313 -19.56 -3.03 -10.60
CA VAL A 313 -19.22 -3.60 -11.92
C VAL A 313 -20.47 -4.17 -12.60
N GLU A 314 -20.65 -3.91 -13.90
CA GLU A 314 -21.70 -4.56 -14.69
C GLU A 314 -21.48 -6.07 -14.75
N SER A 315 -22.54 -6.84 -14.51
CA SER A 315 -22.52 -8.31 -14.40
C SER A 315 -22.09 -9.06 -15.69
N ASN A 316 -21.73 -8.35 -16.77
CA ASN A 316 -21.36 -8.91 -18.07
C ASN A 316 -19.85 -9.02 -18.32
N THR A 317 -18.99 -8.54 -17.41
CA THR A 317 -17.54 -8.75 -17.52
C THR A 317 -17.08 -9.89 -16.61
N LEU A 318 -16.15 -10.73 -17.10
CA LEU A 318 -15.50 -11.80 -16.31
C LEU A 318 -14.68 -11.28 -15.12
N GLU A 319 -14.55 -9.96 -14.96
CA GLU A 319 -13.81 -9.31 -13.88
C GLU A 319 -14.78 -8.87 -12.77
N VAL A 320 -14.59 -9.40 -11.56
CA VAL A 320 -15.38 -9.10 -10.35
C VAL A 320 -15.01 -7.73 -9.75
N LEU A 321 -13.90 -7.13 -10.20
CA LEU A 321 -13.31 -5.93 -9.64
C LEU A 321 -13.10 -4.84 -10.69
N PRO A 322 -13.33 -3.56 -10.36
CA PRO A 322 -12.84 -2.44 -11.15
C PRO A 322 -11.33 -2.57 -11.38
N SER A 323 -10.85 -2.25 -12.59
CA SER A 323 -9.44 -2.45 -12.95
C SER A 323 -8.47 -1.74 -12.01
N TRP A 324 -8.84 -0.57 -11.49
CA TRP A 324 -8.05 0.16 -10.50
C TRP A 324 -7.95 -0.62 -9.16
N LEU A 325 -9.05 -1.21 -8.69
CA LEU A 325 -9.09 -1.95 -7.43
C LEU A 325 -8.31 -3.27 -7.54
N TYR A 326 -8.40 -3.93 -8.70
CA TYR A 326 -7.55 -5.06 -9.03
C TYR A 326 -6.06 -4.66 -9.02
N CYS A 327 -5.69 -3.58 -9.69
CA CYS A 327 -4.31 -3.10 -9.76
C CYS A 327 -3.75 -2.72 -8.39
N ILE A 328 -4.54 -2.09 -7.51
CA ILE A 328 -4.09 -1.72 -6.17
C ILE A 328 -3.94 -2.95 -5.28
N ARG A 329 -4.94 -3.84 -5.23
CA ARG A 329 -4.91 -5.04 -4.37
C ARG A 329 -3.80 -5.99 -4.76
N ASN A 330 -3.52 -6.12 -6.06
CA ASN A 330 -2.41 -6.94 -6.54
C ASN A 330 -1.07 -6.17 -6.60
N GLY A 331 -1.09 -4.84 -6.70
CA GLY A 331 0.08 -3.96 -6.80
C GLY A 331 1.06 -4.09 -5.63
N CYS A 332 0.54 -4.27 -4.43
CA CYS A 332 1.35 -4.53 -3.24
C CYS A 332 2.14 -5.83 -3.37
N SER A 333 1.51 -6.89 -3.88
CA SER A 333 2.19 -8.17 -4.12
C SER A 333 3.23 -8.06 -5.24
N MET A 334 3.01 -7.16 -6.21
CA MET A 334 3.90 -6.98 -7.36
C MET A 334 5.20 -6.29 -6.96
N LEU A 335 5.15 -5.36 -6.00
CA LEU A 335 6.34 -4.62 -5.54
C LEU A 335 6.97 -5.21 -4.27
N CYS A 336 6.46 -6.32 -3.73
CA CYS A 336 6.97 -6.94 -2.49
C CYS A 336 8.48 -7.20 -2.52
N ASP A 337 9.03 -7.69 -3.64
CA ASP A 337 10.44 -8.05 -3.75
C ASP A 337 11.39 -6.84 -3.91
N VAL A 338 10.82 -5.68 -4.22
CA VAL A 338 11.54 -4.43 -4.48
C VAL A 338 11.10 -3.30 -3.55
N TRP A 339 10.29 -3.60 -2.54
CA TRP A 339 9.67 -2.59 -1.68
C TRP A 339 10.69 -1.69 -0.98
N ASP A 340 11.75 -2.29 -0.45
CA ASP A 340 12.85 -1.56 0.21
C ASP A 340 13.53 -0.56 -0.76
N GLN A 341 13.53 -0.87 -2.06
CA GLN A 341 14.11 -0.01 -3.10
C GLN A 341 13.17 1.16 -3.41
N VAL A 342 11.87 0.93 -3.47
CA VAL A 342 10.87 2.01 -3.64
C VAL A 342 10.88 2.94 -2.41
N GLU A 343 10.99 2.39 -1.19
CA GLU A 343 11.04 3.16 0.06
C GLU A 343 12.31 4.04 0.14
N SER A 344 13.46 3.51 -0.26
CA SER A 344 14.73 4.26 -0.30
C SER A 344 14.92 5.08 -1.58
N GLY A 345 14.05 4.90 -2.56
CA GLY A 345 14.14 5.45 -3.90
C GLY A 345 13.59 6.87 -4.04
N PRO A 346 13.66 7.42 -5.26
CA PRO A 346 13.24 8.79 -5.57
C PRO A 346 11.76 9.07 -5.30
N VAL A 347 10.90 8.04 -5.28
CA VAL A 347 9.46 8.17 -4.93
C VAL A 347 9.16 7.80 -3.47
N GLY A 348 10.19 7.61 -2.63
CA GLY A 348 10.03 7.15 -1.24
C GLY A 348 9.16 8.05 -0.35
N SER A 349 9.01 9.35 -0.66
CA SER A 349 8.07 10.21 0.09
C SER A 349 6.60 9.82 -0.13
N LEU A 350 6.26 9.31 -1.32
CA LEU A 350 4.94 8.73 -1.59
C LEU A 350 4.74 7.41 -0.82
N VAL A 351 5.83 6.68 -0.54
CA VAL A 351 5.81 5.45 0.29
C VAL A 351 5.60 5.76 1.78
N SER A 352 6.05 6.91 2.29
CA SER A 352 5.83 7.24 3.71
C SER A 352 4.35 7.42 4.08
N VAL A 353 3.50 7.75 3.10
CA VAL A 353 2.03 7.74 3.24
C VAL A 353 1.49 6.31 3.41
N TRP A 354 2.26 5.32 2.96
CA TRP A 354 1.94 3.89 2.94
C TRP A 354 2.21 3.18 4.27
N GLU A 355 2.91 3.78 5.22
CA GLU A 355 3.31 3.12 6.48
C GLU A 355 2.59 3.65 7.72
N ILE A 356 1.65 4.59 7.58
CA ILE A 356 0.90 5.10 8.74
C ILE A 356 0.21 3.91 9.43
N PRO A 357 0.61 3.57 10.67
CA PRO A 357 -0.01 2.49 11.40
C PRO A 357 -1.46 2.87 11.66
N ILE A 358 -2.37 1.99 11.23
CA ILE A 358 -3.76 2.03 11.62
C ILE A 358 -3.78 1.76 13.13
N THR A 359 -3.76 2.83 13.95
CA THR A 359 -3.83 2.73 15.41
C THR A 359 -5.26 2.45 15.82
N PHE A 360 -5.43 1.38 16.59
CA PHE A 360 -6.70 0.93 17.12
C PHE A 360 -7.06 1.78 18.35
N SER A 361 -8.24 2.38 18.33
CA SER A 361 -8.91 2.86 19.55
C SER A 361 -10.18 2.04 19.72
N GLU A 362 -10.19 1.14 20.71
CA GLU A 362 -11.34 0.27 21.02
C GLU A 362 -12.55 1.08 21.55
N ALA A 363 -12.32 2.30 22.04
CA ALA A 363 -13.32 3.06 22.82
C ALA A 363 -14.41 3.77 21.98
N GLU A 364 -14.28 3.86 20.66
CA GLU A 364 -15.17 4.66 19.80
C GLU A 364 -15.96 3.82 18.78
N GLN A 365 -15.79 2.50 18.79
CA GLN A 365 -16.38 1.59 17.79
C GLN A 365 -17.83 1.20 18.07
N GLU A 366 -18.29 1.25 19.33
CA GLU A 366 -19.58 0.67 19.74
C GLU A 366 -20.79 1.18 18.92
N PRO A 367 -21.06 2.49 18.76
CA PRO A 367 -22.31 2.94 18.15
C PRO A 367 -22.38 2.69 16.63
N LEU A 368 -21.26 2.83 15.91
CA LEU A 368 -21.21 2.53 14.47
C LEU A 368 -21.30 1.03 14.24
N MET A 369 -20.55 0.23 15.02
CA MET A 369 -20.56 -1.21 14.89
C MET A 369 -21.94 -1.79 15.20
N ASP A 370 -22.61 -1.32 16.25
CA ASP A 370 -23.98 -1.71 16.58
C ASP A 370 -24.95 -1.42 15.43
N SER A 371 -24.84 -0.24 14.82
CA SER A 371 -25.64 0.12 13.65
C SER A 371 -25.37 -0.80 12.45
N LEU A 372 -24.09 -1.08 12.14
CA LEU A 372 -23.73 -1.98 11.04
C LEU A 372 -24.16 -3.42 11.30
N LEU A 373 -24.02 -3.92 12.54
CA LEU A 373 -24.42 -5.28 12.91
C LEU A 373 -25.94 -5.45 12.96
N SER A 374 -26.69 -4.38 13.22
CA SER A 374 -28.17 -4.40 13.15
C SER A 374 -28.71 -4.71 11.75
N ALA A 375 -27.87 -4.60 10.72
CA ALA A 375 -28.22 -4.97 9.35
C ALA A 375 -28.32 -6.48 9.10
N ILE A 376 -27.80 -7.31 10.01
CA ILE A 376 -27.90 -8.76 9.85
C ILE A 376 -29.34 -9.19 10.21
N PRO A 377 -30.12 -9.74 9.25
CA PRO A 377 -31.49 -10.17 9.55
C PRO A 377 -31.49 -11.35 10.53
N LEU A 378 -32.49 -11.37 11.43
CA LEU A 378 -32.65 -12.43 12.42
C LEU A 378 -32.82 -13.80 11.74
N GLN A 379 -32.18 -14.83 12.31
CA GLN A 379 -32.35 -16.21 11.84
C GLN A 379 -33.82 -16.66 11.97
N GLY A 380 -34.29 -17.41 10.97
CA GLY A 380 -35.63 -18.01 10.96
C GLY A 380 -36.72 -17.24 10.20
N PHE A 381 -36.37 -16.11 9.57
CA PHE A 381 -37.24 -15.38 8.65
C PHE A 381 -36.88 -15.70 7.19
N GLU A 382 -37.82 -15.50 6.24
CA GLU A 382 -37.61 -15.76 4.79
C GLU A 382 -36.39 -15.04 4.20
N ASP A 383 -35.97 -13.93 4.82
CA ASP A 383 -34.87 -13.07 4.40
C ASP A 383 -33.53 -13.35 5.10
N SER A 384 -33.43 -14.42 5.89
CA SER A 384 -32.21 -14.73 6.63
C SER A 384 -31.03 -14.96 5.69
N TRP A 385 -29.90 -14.31 5.97
CA TRP A 385 -28.65 -14.61 5.29
C TRP A 385 -28.07 -15.93 5.82
N SER A 386 -27.29 -16.63 4.99
CA SER A 386 -26.55 -17.79 5.48
C SER A 386 -25.49 -17.36 6.49
N GLU A 387 -25.09 -18.27 7.36
CA GLU A 387 -24.05 -17.97 8.37
C GLU A 387 -22.74 -17.51 7.70
N ASP A 388 -22.35 -18.14 6.59
CA ASP A 388 -21.19 -17.74 5.79
C ASP A 388 -21.28 -16.27 5.34
N VAL A 389 -22.46 -15.82 4.88
CA VAL A 389 -22.66 -14.42 4.45
C VAL A 389 -22.59 -13.48 5.64
N CYS A 390 -23.14 -13.88 6.79
CA CYS A 390 -23.06 -13.11 8.02
C CYS A 390 -21.61 -12.95 8.50
N GLU A 391 -20.79 -14.01 8.44
CA GLU A 391 -19.36 -13.94 8.75
C GLU A 391 -18.61 -13.00 7.80
N ILE A 392 -18.79 -13.16 6.48
CA ILE A 392 -18.17 -12.29 5.47
C ILE A 392 -18.55 -10.82 5.70
N TYR A 393 -19.82 -10.54 6.03
CA TYR A 393 -20.29 -9.20 6.33
C TYR A 393 -19.66 -8.64 7.62
N ARG A 394 -19.63 -9.42 8.71
CA ARG A 394 -19.04 -8.99 9.99
C ARG A 394 -17.56 -8.64 9.86
N ASP A 395 -16.81 -9.45 9.12
CA ASP A 395 -15.40 -9.18 8.84
C ASP A 395 -15.24 -7.85 8.08
N ALA A 396 -16.01 -7.66 6.99
CA ALA A 396 -15.95 -6.44 6.21
C ALA A 396 -16.44 -5.19 6.98
N ALA A 397 -17.40 -5.36 7.90
CA ALA A 397 -17.90 -4.31 8.78
C ALA A 397 -16.87 -3.91 9.84
N THR A 398 -16.15 -4.89 10.40
CA THR A 398 -15.02 -4.63 11.33
C THR A 398 -13.91 -3.87 10.63
N GLU A 399 -13.57 -4.28 9.41
CA GLU A 399 -12.61 -3.57 8.56
C GLU A 399 -13.06 -2.12 8.27
N LEU A 400 -14.36 -1.89 8.05
CA LEU A 400 -14.90 -0.56 7.86
C LEU A 400 -14.85 0.28 9.14
N GLY A 401 -15.21 -0.31 10.29
CA GLY A 401 -15.13 0.35 11.59
C GLY A 401 -13.71 0.83 11.89
N VAL A 402 -12.71 0.00 11.60
CA VAL A 402 -11.30 0.38 11.68
C VAL A 402 -10.98 1.56 10.76
N ALA A 403 -11.56 1.60 9.56
CA ALA A 403 -11.38 2.72 8.65
C ALA A 403 -11.90 4.05 9.18
N PHE A 404 -13.07 4.04 9.83
CA PHE A 404 -13.59 5.22 10.51
C PHE A 404 -12.66 5.66 11.64
N SER A 405 -12.22 4.74 12.50
CA SER A 405 -11.32 5.07 13.63
C SER A 405 -10.02 5.74 13.18
N CYS A 406 -9.40 5.25 12.11
CA CYS A 406 -8.14 5.82 11.62
C CYS A 406 -8.25 7.19 10.97
N THR A 407 -9.48 7.65 10.71
CA THR A 407 -9.73 8.92 10.04
C THR A 407 -10.32 9.97 10.98
N GLN A 408 -10.46 9.67 12.28
CA GLN A 408 -10.98 10.65 13.25
C GLN A 408 -9.96 11.73 13.64
N ASP A 409 -8.67 11.48 13.46
CA ASP A 409 -7.63 12.47 13.71
C ASP A 409 -7.62 13.55 12.62
N SER A 410 -8.17 14.72 12.93
CA SER A 410 -8.33 15.87 12.01
C SER A 410 -7.01 16.57 11.64
N SER A 411 -5.90 16.14 12.23
CA SER A 411 -4.56 16.73 12.02
C SER A 411 -3.86 16.25 10.75
N VAL A 412 -4.30 15.14 10.14
CA VAL A 412 -3.70 14.55 8.94
C VAL A 412 -4.67 14.63 7.76
N SER A 413 -4.20 15.11 6.61
CA SER A 413 -5.00 15.19 5.39
C SER A 413 -5.38 13.80 4.89
N PHE A 414 -6.68 13.53 4.74
CA PHE A 414 -7.18 12.29 4.15
C PHE A 414 -6.99 12.32 2.63
N THR A 415 -6.17 11.41 2.10
CA THR A 415 -5.80 11.37 0.68
C THR A 415 -6.60 10.32 -0.09
N ALA A 416 -6.58 10.43 -1.43
CA ALA A 416 -7.13 9.38 -2.30
C ALA A 416 -6.53 8.00 -2.02
N TRP A 417 -5.27 7.94 -1.57
CA TRP A 417 -4.63 6.69 -1.21
C TRP A 417 -5.18 6.10 0.11
N ASP A 418 -5.45 6.95 1.11
CA ASP A 418 -6.03 6.52 2.39
C ASP A 418 -7.42 5.89 2.19
N ALA A 419 -8.24 6.53 1.36
CA ALA A 419 -9.53 5.97 0.98
C ALA A 419 -9.38 4.54 0.46
N LEU A 420 -8.41 4.28 -0.41
CA LEU A 420 -8.26 2.98 -1.07
C LEU A 420 -7.59 1.94 -0.18
N ARG A 421 -6.62 2.36 0.62
CA ARG A 421 -5.83 1.49 1.48
C ARG A 421 -6.63 0.92 2.64
N ILE A 422 -7.43 1.76 3.30
CA ILE A 422 -7.89 1.42 4.65
C ILE A 422 -9.04 0.41 4.61
N TRP A 423 -9.93 0.46 3.61
CA TRP A 423 -11.04 -0.50 3.50
C TRP A 423 -11.02 -1.34 2.20
N PRO A 424 -11.01 -0.76 0.98
CA PRO A 424 -11.06 -1.55 -0.26
C PRO A 424 -9.93 -2.57 -0.42
N MET A 425 -8.73 -2.30 0.13
CA MET A 425 -7.62 -3.26 0.09
C MET A 425 -7.71 -4.38 1.12
N ARG A 426 -8.48 -4.21 2.21
CA ARG A 426 -8.53 -5.16 3.34
C ARG A 426 -9.70 -6.14 3.27
N ILE A 427 -10.80 -5.74 2.64
CA ILE A 427 -11.97 -6.61 2.41
C ILE A 427 -11.61 -7.88 1.63
N SER A 428 -12.32 -8.98 1.90
CA SER A 428 -12.05 -10.29 1.32
C SER A 428 -12.60 -10.41 -0.12
N GLU A 429 -12.05 -11.36 -0.90
CA GLU A 429 -12.64 -11.74 -2.21
C GLU A 429 -14.10 -12.20 -2.08
N ALA A 430 -14.43 -12.85 -0.97
CA ALA A 430 -15.78 -13.33 -0.71
C ALA A 430 -16.76 -12.16 -0.56
N TYR A 431 -16.36 -11.09 0.13
CA TYR A 431 -17.16 -9.86 0.22
C TYR A 431 -17.31 -9.17 -1.15
N LEU A 432 -16.26 -9.12 -1.95
CA LEU A 432 -16.33 -8.54 -3.29
C LEU A 432 -17.26 -9.32 -4.23
N ASN A 433 -17.32 -10.64 -4.08
CA ASN A 433 -18.33 -11.44 -4.77
C ASN A 433 -19.76 -11.05 -4.36
N LEU A 434 -20.02 -10.82 -3.06
CA LEU A 434 -21.31 -10.31 -2.59
C LEU A 434 -21.64 -8.94 -3.20
N LEU A 435 -20.64 -8.07 -3.31
CA LEU A 435 -20.81 -6.75 -3.92
C LEU A 435 -21.13 -6.83 -5.42
N SER A 436 -20.45 -7.70 -6.16
CA SER A 436 -20.74 -7.96 -7.59
C SER A 436 -22.15 -8.52 -7.81
N GLN A 437 -22.70 -9.24 -6.82
CA GLN A 437 -24.07 -9.75 -6.81
C GLN A 437 -25.09 -8.72 -6.30
N ARG A 438 -24.64 -7.51 -5.95
CA ARG A 438 -25.45 -6.44 -5.36
C ARG A 438 -26.19 -6.89 -4.10
N HIS A 439 -25.57 -7.78 -3.33
CA HIS A 439 -26.14 -8.27 -2.08
C HIS A 439 -26.39 -7.10 -1.10
N PRO A 440 -27.55 -7.03 -0.41
CA PRO A 440 -27.90 -5.90 0.44
C PRO A 440 -26.84 -5.60 1.51
N GLY A 441 -26.29 -6.61 2.17
CA GLY A 441 -25.21 -6.42 3.14
C GLY A 441 -23.97 -5.77 2.53
N ALA A 442 -23.57 -6.14 1.31
CA ALA A 442 -22.43 -5.51 0.67
C ALA A 442 -22.71 -4.03 0.35
N LEU A 443 -23.88 -3.74 -0.21
CA LEU A 443 -24.34 -2.40 -0.53
C LEU A 443 -24.42 -1.48 0.71
N ILE A 444 -24.89 -2.01 1.85
CA ILE A 444 -24.97 -1.24 3.12
C ILE A 444 -23.59 -0.75 3.54
N LEU A 445 -22.56 -1.61 3.50
CA LEU A 445 -21.20 -1.18 3.87
C LEU A 445 -20.61 -0.17 2.88
N VAL A 446 -20.87 -0.32 1.58
CA VAL A 446 -20.46 0.68 0.58
C VAL A 446 -21.13 2.03 0.82
N ALA A 447 -22.41 2.05 1.19
CA ALA A 447 -23.10 3.29 1.55
C ALA A 447 -22.42 4.00 2.73
N HIS A 448 -22.03 3.27 3.77
CA HIS A 448 -21.32 3.83 4.91
C HIS A 448 -19.91 4.30 4.53
N TYR A 449 -19.19 3.52 3.72
CA TYR A 449 -17.89 3.91 3.19
C TYR A 449 -17.93 5.21 2.36
N CYS A 450 -19.07 5.55 1.74
CA CYS A 450 -19.23 6.83 1.04
C CYS A 450 -18.99 8.05 1.94
N ILE A 451 -19.21 7.95 3.26
CA ILE A 451 -18.91 9.03 4.21
C ILE A 451 -17.39 9.32 4.23
N LEU A 452 -16.56 8.28 4.19
CA LEU A 452 -15.10 8.44 4.12
C LEU A 452 -14.70 9.01 2.76
N LEU A 453 -15.31 8.53 1.68
CA LEU A 453 -15.07 9.04 0.32
C LEU A 453 -15.46 10.51 0.16
N GLN A 454 -16.49 10.99 0.86
CA GLN A 454 -16.93 12.40 0.81
C GLN A 454 -15.83 13.37 1.23
N ARG A 455 -14.83 12.93 2.00
CA ARG A 455 -13.68 13.76 2.38
C ARG A 455 -12.77 14.11 1.20
N LEU A 456 -12.84 13.33 0.12
CA LEU A 456 -12.09 13.58 -1.12
C LEU A 456 -12.81 14.54 -2.07
N ASP A 457 -14.01 15.03 -1.71
CA ASP A 457 -14.86 15.83 -2.59
C ASP A 457 -14.19 17.15 -3.03
N SER A 458 -13.25 17.67 -2.25
CA SER A 458 -12.44 18.84 -2.59
C SER A 458 -11.43 18.60 -3.71
N HIS A 459 -11.20 17.35 -4.10
CA HIS A 459 -10.30 17.01 -5.20
C HIS A 459 -11.06 16.97 -6.53
N TRP A 460 -10.54 17.67 -7.53
CA TRP A 460 -11.14 17.77 -8.87
C TRP A 460 -11.44 16.42 -9.54
N TYR A 461 -10.66 15.39 -9.23
CA TYR A 461 -10.82 14.04 -9.78
C TYR A 461 -11.89 13.21 -9.04
N PHE A 462 -12.39 13.68 -7.88
CA PHE A 462 -13.35 12.95 -7.05
C PHE A 462 -14.63 13.72 -6.72
N GLU A 463 -14.74 14.97 -7.16
CA GLU A 463 -15.89 15.85 -6.90
C GLU A 463 -17.24 15.21 -7.25
N GLY A 464 -18.16 15.22 -6.27
CA GLY A 464 -19.51 14.70 -6.32
C GLY A 464 -19.62 13.17 -6.43
N ARG A 465 -18.51 12.43 -6.40
CA ARG A 465 -18.52 10.97 -6.62
C ARG A 465 -19.12 10.19 -5.47
N ALA A 466 -18.77 10.52 -4.22
CA ALA A 466 -19.32 9.85 -3.05
C ALA A 466 -20.86 9.93 -3.04
N LYS A 467 -21.39 11.12 -3.36
CA LYS A 467 -22.83 11.34 -3.52
C LYS A 467 -23.45 10.50 -4.64
N ARG A 468 -22.88 10.51 -5.84
CA ARG A 468 -23.37 9.69 -6.97
C ARG A 468 -23.35 8.19 -6.65
N LEU A 469 -22.27 7.70 -6.04
CA LEU A 469 -22.16 6.31 -5.60
C LEU A 469 -23.21 5.97 -4.55
N LEU A 470 -23.45 6.83 -3.57
CA LEU A 470 -24.49 6.61 -2.56
C LEU A 470 -25.88 6.53 -3.20
N PHE A 471 -26.20 7.40 -4.15
CA PHE A 471 -27.47 7.32 -4.90
C PHE A 471 -27.60 6.03 -5.72
N ALA A 472 -26.53 5.60 -6.39
CA ALA A 472 -26.52 4.34 -7.13
C ALA A 472 -26.75 3.14 -6.19
N VAL A 473 -26.11 3.14 -5.02
CA VAL A 473 -26.32 2.13 -3.98
C VAL A 473 -27.77 2.13 -3.48
N MET A 474 -28.34 3.29 -3.17
CA MET A 474 -29.73 3.40 -2.72
C MET A 474 -30.73 2.93 -3.77
N SER A 475 -30.43 3.16 -5.06
CA SER A 475 -31.28 2.72 -6.18
C SER A 475 -31.26 1.20 -6.36
N CYS A 476 -30.18 0.54 -5.93
CA CYS A 476 -30.05 -0.92 -5.95
C CYS A 476 -30.54 -1.60 -4.67
N LEU A 477 -30.54 -0.88 -3.55
CA LEU A 477 -30.86 -1.40 -2.23
C LEU A 477 -32.38 -1.41 -2.00
N ASP A 478 -32.91 -2.57 -1.58
CA ASP A 478 -34.33 -2.69 -1.21
C ASP A 478 -34.71 -1.68 -0.11
N ARG A 479 -35.92 -1.11 -0.22
CA ARG A 479 -36.46 -0.10 0.71
C ARG A 479 -36.40 -0.52 2.17
N ARG A 480 -36.50 -1.82 2.46
CA ARG A 480 -36.44 -2.32 3.84
C ARG A 480 -35.11 -2.00 4.53
N TRP A 481 -34.02 -1.84 3.80
CA TRP A 481 -32.69 -1.53 4.34
C TRP A 481 -32.38 -0.03 4.38
N HIS A 482 -33.25 0.82 3.82
CA HIS A 482 -33.02 2.28 3.74
C HIS A 482 -32.86 2.95 5.10
N HIS A 483 -33.47 2.39 6.15
CA HIS A 483 -33.35 2.90 7.51
C HIS A 483 -31.91 2.81 8.05
N ILE A 484 -31.12 1.82 7.61
CA ILE A 484 -29.73 1.60 8.03
C ILE A 484 -28.78 2.56 7.33
N VAL A 485 -29.06 2.88 6.06
CA VAL A 485 -28.24 3.82 5.26
C VAL A 485 -28.67 5.28 5.39
N LYS A 486 -29.60 5.58 6.32
CA LYS A 486 -30.09 6.95 6.57
C LYS A 486 -28.99 7.87 7.10
N TRP A 487 -28.11 7.36 7.96
CA TRP A 487 -27.00 8.15 8.50
C TRP A 487 -26.01 8.58 7.39
N PRO A 488 -25.48 7.69 6.54
CA PRO A 488 -24.66 8.09 5.39
C PRO A 488 -25.32 9.12 4.47
N PHE A 489 -26.63 9.02 4.28
CA PHE A 489 -27.38 9.98 3.47
C PHE A 489 -27.41 11.38 4.10
N GLY A 490 -27.70 11.47 5.41
CA GLY A 490 -27.69 12.73 6.15
C GLY A 490 -26.32 13.39 6.16
N GLU A 491 -25.27 12.63 6.47
CA GLU A 491 -23.89 13.16 6.53
C GLU A 491 -23.42 13.74 5.18
N ILE A 492 -23.69 13.05 4.07
CA ILE A 492 -23.26 13.52 2.74
C ILE A 492 -24.08 14.74 2.27
N GLU A 493 -25.37 14.82 2.63
CA GLU A 493 -26.17 16.02 2.36
C GLU A 493 -25.70 17.21 3.21
N ASP A 494 -25.41 17.02 4.49
CA ASP A 494 -24.96 18.08 5.40
C ASP A 494 -23.55 18.58 5.06
N MET A 495 -22.62 17.67 4.72
CA MET A 495 -21.25 18.04 4.29
C MET A 495 -21.23 18.82 2.96
N SER A 496 -22.25 18.69 2.12
CA SER A 496 -22.33 19.42 0.85
C SER A 496 -22.53 20.94 1.00
N PHE A 497 -22.95 21.40 2.19
CA PHE A 497 -23.05 22.82 2.52
C PHE A 497 -21.72 23.43 2.99
N ILE A 498 -20.70 22.62 3.29
CA ILE A 498 -19.45 23.06 3.94
C ILE A 498 -18.29 23.22 2.93
N SER A 499 -18.36 22.60 1.74
CA SER A 499 -17.33 22.78 0.70
C SER A 499 -17.32 24.23 0.17
N PRO A 500 -16.25 25.02 0.37
CA PRO A 500 -16.18 26.36 -0.19
C PRO A 500 -16.04 26.27 -1.70
N LYS A 501 -16.88 27.01 -2.44
CA LYS A 501 -16.59 27.35 -3.83
C LYS A 501 -15.36 28.27 -3.82
N THR A 502 -14.20 27.76 -4.23
CA THR A 502 -13.03 28.58 -4.58
C THR A 502 -12.48 28.15 -5.92
#